data_AF-A0A7C7MQ67-F1
#
_entry.id   AF-A0A7C7MQ67-F1
#
_cell.length_a   1.000
_cell.length_b   1.000
_cell.length_c   1.000
_cell.angle_alpha   90.00
_cell.angle_beta   90.00
_cell.angle_gamma   90.00
#
_symmetry.space_group_name_H-M   'P 1'
#
loop_
_entity.id
_entity.type
_entity.pdbx_description
1 polymer ?
#
loop_
_entity_poly.entity_id
_entity_poly.type
_entity_poly.pdbx_seq_one_letter_code
_entity_poly.pdbx_strand_id
1 'polypeptide(L)'
;MPIIDLGGWPDKRDLTAIHRLWALMAFPEDTKKQNQFITGGVSLLKNALYENSTKQQLSKPFSEEDKTNLEFIKLIHGLQVQEAKKKLELEYELRDGEKTLLHSPSYEEIMACFEKAFREGSIAGEMLFLLGQMNDENLTGGPSINKVIHIFEKLGTKEPRKDNNPANRRFWKEIVWPQYKSVAHLWATYFLWMENKCPDEYSLDSDKGLIGFLNVAEKFRKFITSFLPHGCKEPLISDDETWHPPQNLPPSFFPEIELPKLTELQLKTLKEYQAPQ
;
A
#
# COMPACT_ATOMS: atom_id res chain seq x y z
N MET A 1 18.47 2.72 1.09
CA MET A 1 17.81 1.43 0.87
C MET A 1 18.36 0.82 -0.42
N PRO A 2 18.46 -0.51 -0.56
CA PRO A 2 18.88 -1.11 -1.82
C PRO A 2 17.84 -0.84 -2.92
N ILE A 3 18.31 -0.62 -4.15
CA ILE A 3 17.49 -0.67 -5.36
C ILE A 3 16.81 -2.04 -5.38
N ILE A 4 15.49 -2.09 -5.56
CA ILE A 4 14.83 -3.40 -5.60
C ILE A 4 15.12 -4.11 -6.90
N ASP A 5 15.50 -5.37 -6.73
CA ASP A 5 15.45 -6.35 -7.78
C ASP A 5 14.02 -6.90 -7.91
N LEU A 6 13.26 -6.33 -8.85
CA LEU A 6 11.97 -6.87 -9.31
C LEU A 6 12.16 -8.09 -10.23
N GLY A 7 13.27 -8.83 -10.10
CA GLY A 7 13.61 -9.97 -10.94
C GLY A 7 14.24 -9.57 -12.27
N GLY A 8 14.94 -8.43 -12.31
CA GLY A 8 15.46 -7.84 -13.55
C GLY A 8 14.42 -7.15 -14.43
N TRP A 9 13.21 -6.89 -13.93
CA TRP A 9 12.22 -6.04 -14.59
C TRP A 9 12.71 -4.58 -14.67
N PRO A 10 12.43 -3.82 -15.75
CA PRO A 10 11.61 -4.17 -16.92
C PRO A 10 12.35 -4.97 -18.02
N ASP A 11 13.67 -5.09 -17.93
CA ASP A 11 14.50 -5.70 -18.98
C ASP A 11 14.23 -7.20 -19.14
N LYS A 12 13.77 -7.86 -18.06
CA LYS A 12 13.30 -9.24 -18.05
C LYS A 12 11.89 -9.27 -17.50
N ARG A 13 10.97 -9.85 -18.27
CA ARG A 13 9.60 -10.11 -17.80
C ARG A 13 9.66 -11.20 -16.73
N ASP A 14 9.60 -10.79 -15.48
CA ASP A 14 9.52 -11.69 -14.32
C ASP A 14 8.09 -11.68 -13.76
N LEU A 15 7.43 -12.85 -13.81
CA LEU A 15 6.08 -13.05 -13.25
C LEU A 15 6.04 -12.85 -11.72
N THR A 16 7.19 -12.81 -11.08
CA THR A 16 7.35 -12.60 -9.64
C THR A 16 7.53 -11.12 -9.27
N ALA A 17 7.65 -10.21 -10.25
CA ALA A 17 7.85 -8.77 -10.01
C ALA A 17 6.79 -8.17 -9.08
N ILE A 18 5.51 -8.48 -9.32
CA ILE A 18 4.41 -8.00 -8.47
C ILE A 18 4.45 -8.60 -7.05
N HIS A 19 4.84 -9.87 -6.91
CA HIS A 19 4.97 -10.53 -5.61
C HIS A 19 6.15 -9.96 -4.81
N ARG A 20 7.25 -9.61 -5.48
CA ARG A 20 8.39 -8.91 -4.89
C ARG A 20 8.01 -7.51 -4.43
N LEU A 21 7.21 -6.78 -5.21
CA LEU A 21 6.67 -5.48 -4.83
C LEU A 21 5.79 -5.60 -3.58
N TRP A 22 4.83 -6.55 -3.55
CA TRP A 22 3.98 -6.79 -2.39
C TRP A 22 4.76 -7.18 -1.14
N ALA A 23 5.75 -8.08 -1.30
CA ALA A 23 6.63 -8.50 -0.21
C ALA A 23 7.38 -7.32 0.41
N LEU A 24 7.94 -6.44 -0.42
CA LEU A 24 8.58 -5.22 0.05
C LEU A 24 7.59 -4.32 0.80
N MET A 25 6.45 -4.02 0.19
CA MET A 25 5.47 -3.12 0.76
C MET A 25 5.01 -3.60 2.15
N ALA A 26 4.82 -4.92 2.31
CA ALA A 26 4.42 -5.55 3.56
C ALA A 26 5.57 -5.64 4.58
N PHE A 27 6.80 -5.89 4.13
CA PHE A 27 7.94 -6.21 5.01
C PHE A 27 9.18 -5.39 4.67
N PRO A 28 9.14 -4.05 4.74
CA PRO A 28 10.18 -3.17 4.17
C PRO A 28 11.60 -3.43 4.72
N GLU A 29 11.71 -3.92 5.96
CA GLU A 29 12.99 -4.16 6.65
C GLU A 29 13.25 -5.64 6.95
N ASP A 30 12.37 -6.56 6.55
CA ASP A 30 12.45 -7.99 6.90
C ASP A 30 12.61 -8.85 5.64
N THR A 31 13.83 -8.92 5.12
CA THR A 31 14.17 -9.71 3.92
C THR A 31 13.82 -11.20 4.08
N LYS A 32 13.82 -11.73 5.30
CA LYS A 32 13.42 -13.12 5.55
C LYS A 32 11.93 -13.30 5.27
N LYS A 33 11.08 -12.42 5.81
CA LYS A 33 9.63 -12.45 5.53
C LYS A 33 9.32 -12.13 4.07
N GLN A 34 10.07 -11.22 3.45
CA GLN A 34 9.95 -10.96 2.01
C GLN A 34 10.15 -12.24 1.21
N ASN A 35 11.25 -12.95 1.45
CA ASN A 35 11.56 -14.21 0.76
C ASN A 35 10.51 -15.29 1.04
N GLN A 36 10.04 -15.42 2.28
CA GLN A 36 8.98 -16.38 2.63
C GLN A 36 7.68 -16.09 1.85
N PHE A 37 7.28 -14.82 1.77
CA PHE A 37 6.10 -14.40 1.00
C PHE A 37 6.28 -14.66 -0.50
N ILE A 38 7.44 -14.29 -1.06
CA ILE A 38 7.75 -14.51 -2.48
C ILE A 38 7.75 -16.00 -2.79
N THR A 39 8.46 -16.83 -2.03
CA THR A 39 8.51 -18.29 -2.26
C THR A 39 7.12 -18.90 -2.20
N GLY A 40 6.29 -18.52 -1.23
CA GLY A 40 4.88 -18.94 -1.17
C GLY A 40 4.10 -18.56 -2.44
N GLY A 41 4.19 -17.29 -2.87
CA GLY A 41 3.52 -16.81 -4.09
C GLY A 41 4.02 -17.45 -5.38
N VAL A 42 5.33 -17.69 -5.51
CA VAL A 42 5.94 -18.32 -6.69
C VAL A 42 5.60 -19.80 -6.79
N SER A 43 5.58 -20.54 -5.67
CA SER A 43 5.10 -21.92 -5.63
C SER A 43 3.64 -22.00 -6.09
N LEU A 44 2.79 -21.04 -5.69
CA LEU A 44 1.40 -20.94 -6.17
C LEU A 44 1.33 -20.67 -7.68
N LEU A 45 2.08 -19.67 -8.19
CA LEU A 45 2.09 -19.31 -9.61
C LEU A 45 2.61 -20.44 -10.52
N LYS A 46 3.69 -21.11 -10.13
CA LYS A 46 4.30 -22.19 -10.92
C LYS A 46 3.33 -23.37 -11.10
N ASN A 47 2.52 -23.65 -10.07
CA ASN A 47 1.51 -24.70 -10.10
C ASN A 47 0.23 -24.24 -10.83
N ALA A 48 -0.16 -22.96 -10.71
CA ALA A 48 -1.26 -22.38 -11.47
C ALA A 48 -0.96 -22.34 -12.98
N LEU A 49 0.27 -22.05 -13.39
CA LEU A 49 0.70 -22.09 -14.80
C LEU A 49 0.70 -23.51 -15.38
N TYR A 50 0.93 -24.52 -14.55
CA TYR A 50 0.84 -25.93 -14.92
C TYR A 50 -0.62 -26.41 -15.09
N GLU A 51 -1.57 -25.79 -14.40
CA GLU A 51 -3.00 -26.12 -14.48
C GLU A 51 -3.79 -25.26 -15.49
N ASN A 52 -3.42 -23.98 -15.64
CA ASN A 52 -4.02 -23.03 -16.57
C ASN A 52 -3.68 -23.29 -18.05
N SER A 53 -2.86 -24.30 -18.36
CA SER A 53 -2.83 -24.91 -19.70
C SER A 53 -4.13 -25.64 -20.06
N THR A 54 -5.15 -25.64 -19.18
CA THR A 54 -6.32 -26.51 -19.33
C THR A 54 -7.69 -25.89 -19.12
N LYS A 55 -7.87 -24.60 -18.80
CA LYS A 55 -9.21 -23.94 -18.82
C LYS A 55 -9.13 -22.43 -18.68
N GLN A 56 -9.99 -21.73 -19.43
CA GLN A 56 -10.07 -20.28 -19.51
C GLN A 56 -11.45 -19.78 -19.08
N GLN A 57 -11.46 -18.55 -18.57
CA GLN A 57 -12.54 -17.56 -18.44
C GLN A 57 -13.25 -17.44 -17.09
N LEU A 58 -13.34 -16.19 -16.61
CA LEU A 58 -14.56 -15.59 -16.06
C LEU A 58 -14.45 -14.04 -16.07
N SER A 59 -15.56 -13.38 -16.38
CA SER A 59 -15.75 -11.94 -16.47
C SER A 59 -17.02 -11.51 -15.71
N LYS A 60 -16.96 -10.41 -14.94
CA LYS A 60 -17.85 -9.21 -14.99
C LYS A 60 -17.93 -8.45 -13.64
N PRO A 61 -18.23 -7.13 -13.67
CA PRO A 61 -18.05 -6.20 -12.54
C PRO A 61 -19.33 -5.92 -11.75
N PHE A 62 -19.17 -5.35 -10.54
CA PHE A 62 -20.27 -4.81 -9.70
C PHE A 62 -20.35 -3.28 -9.76
N SER A 63 -21.56 -2.74 -9.54
CA SER A 63 -22.00 -1.37 -9.81
C SER A 63 -21.93 -0.39 -8.63
N GLU A 64 -22.04 0.89 -8.98
CA GLU A 64 -22.10 2.12 -8.17
C GLU A 64 -23.34 2.23 -7.28
N GLU A 65 -23.16 2.30 -5.96
CA GLU A 65 -23.80 3.25 -5.03
C GLU A 65 -23.47 2.85 -3.58
N ASP A 66 -22.67 3.66 -2.88
CA ASP A 66 -22.72 3.96 -1.43
C ASP A 66 -21.43 4.69 -1.00
N LYS A 67 -21.47 6.02 -0.83
CA LYS A 67 -21.80 6.78 0.39
C LYS A 67 -20.68 6.85 1.44
N THR A 68 -20.15 8.07 1.56
CA THR A 68 -19.26 8.59 2.61
C THR A 68 -17.88 7.95 2.68
N ASN A 69 -16.87 8.71 2.23
CA ASN A 69 -15.48 8.30 2.04
C ASN A 69 -14.83 7.55 3.21
N LEU A 70 -15.27 7.75 4.45
CA LEU A 70 -14.70 7.05 5.60
C LEU A 70 -15.32 5.66 5.88
N GLU A 71 -16.61 5.46 5.56
CA GLU A 71 -17.22 4.12 5.63
C GLU A 71 -16.87 3.30 4.39
N PHE A 72 -16.68 3.98 3.25
CA PHE A 72 -16.12 3.39 2.04
C PHE A 72 -14.69 2.89 2.26
N ILE A 73 -13.79 3.67 2.89
CA ILE A 73 -12.42 3.23 3.24
C ILE A 73 -12.43 2.00 4.18
N LYS A 74 -13.36 1.93 5.14
CA LYS A 74 -13.52 0.74 6.02
C LYS A 74 -14.01 -0.48 5.25
N LEU A 75 -15.03 -0.31 4.43
CA LEU A 75 -15.64 -1.36 3.64
C LEU A 75 -14.64 -1.89 2.60
N ILE A 76 -13.90 -1.00 1.95
CA ILE A 76 -12.82 -1.29 1.01
C ILE A 76 -11.68 -2.04 1.73
N HIS A 77 -11.16 -1.55 2.86
CA HIS A 77 -10.12 -2.27 3.61
C HIS A 77 -10.58 -3.66 4.07
N GLY A 78 -11.83 -3.80 4.54
CA GLY A 78 -12.41 -5.08 4.92
C GLY A 78 -12.61 -6.04 3.75
N LEU A 79 -13.23 -5.57 2.65
CA LEU A 79 -13.49 -6.37 1.46
C LEU A 79 -12.20 -6.72 0.70
N GLN A 80 -11.22 -5.83 0.64
CA GLN A 80 -9.94 -6.05 -0.05
C GLN A 80 -9.05 -7.04 0.71
N VAL A 81 -9.01 -6.95 2.05
CA VAL A 81 -8.35 -7.96 2.87
C VAL A 81 -9.03 -9.31 2.66
N GLN A 82 -10.37 -9.35 2.61
CA GLN A 82 -11.12 -10.59 2.35
C GLN A 82 -10.95 -11.11 0.92
N GLU A 83 -10.84 -10.25 -0.10
CA GLU A 83 -10.66 -10.68 -1.49
C GLU A 83 -9.23 -11.19 -1.74
N ALA A 84 -8.22 -10.48 -1.23
CA ALA A 84 -6.83 -10.94 -1.26
C ALA A 84 -6.70 -12.26 -0.50
N LYS A 85 -7.27 -12.32 0.71
CA LYS A 85 -7.33 -13.53 1.53
C LYS A 85 -8.03 -14.69 0.81
N LYS A 86 -9.22 -14.46 0.25
CA LYS A 86 -10.01 -15.49 -0.44
C LYS A 86 -9.33 -16.01 -1.71
N LYS A 87 -8.66 -15.14 -2.48
CA LYS A 87 -7.87 -15.55 -3.66
C LYS A 87 -6.68 -16.42 -3.25
N LEU A 88 -5.98 -16.06 -2.18
CA LEU A 88 -4.85 -16.84 -1.67
C LEU A 88 -5.33 -18.14 -0.96
N GLU A 89 -6.46 -18.12 -0.23
CA GLU A 89 -7.01 -19.28 0.51
C GLU A 89 -7.54 -20.35 -0.43
N LEU A 90 -8.35 -19.97 -1.43
CA LEU A 90 -8.92 -20.88 -2.42
C LEU A 90 -7.81 -21.65 -3.15
N GLU A 91 -6.71 -20.98 -3.51
CA GLU A 91 -5.60 -21.58 -4.24
C GLU A 91 -4.66 -22.40 -3.35
N TYR A 92 -4.54 -22.08 -2.06
CA TYR A 92 -3.72 -22.84 -1.11
C TYR A 92 -4.42 -24.11 -0.62
N GLU A 93 -5.72 -24.05 -0.30
CA GLU A 93 -6.54 -25.20 0.13
C GLU A 93 -6.70 -26.27 -0.96
N LEU A 94 -6.78 -25.86 -2.23
CA LEU A 94 -6.89 -26.78 -3.36
C LEU A 94 -5.63 -27.65 -3.57
N ARG A 95 -4.49 -27.32 -2.93
CA ARG A 95 -3.17 -27.81 -3.35
C ARG A 95 -2.24 -28.24 -2.21
N ASP A 96 -2.84 -28.64 -1.09
CA ASP A 96 -2.25 -29.36 0.07
C ASP A 96 -1.15 -28.64 0.88
N GLY A 97 -0.75 -27.43 0.48
CA GLY A 97 0.20 -26.57 1.20
C GLY A 97 1.61 -27.16 1.31
N GLU A 98 2.65 -26.32 1.30
CA GLU A 98 4.02 -26.82 1.53
C GLU A 98 4.23 -27.15 3.03
N LYS A 99 3.72 -28.32 3.45
CA LYS A 99 4.07 -28.99 4.72
C LYS A 99 5.47 -29.62 4.70
N THR A 100 6.23 -29.47 3.62
CA THR A 100 7.46 -30.24 3.36
C THR A 100 8.73 -29.64 3.96
N LEU A 101 8.66 -28.53 4.68
CA LEU A 101 9.80 -27.94 5.38
C LEU A 101 9.46 -27.81 6.86
N LEU A 102 10.06 -28.66 7.69
CA LEU A 102 9.80 -28.84 9.14
C LEU A 102 9.80 -27.54 10.00
N HIS A 103 10.23 -26.41 9.44
CA HIS A 103 10.38 -25.11 10.10
C HIS A 103 9.86 -23.93 9.27
N SER A 104 9.14 -24.18 8.17
CA SER A 104 8.50 -23.11 7.41
C SER A 104 7.20 -22.67 8.07
N PRO A 105 6.89 -21.36 8.11
CA PRO A 105 5.61 -20.89 8.63
C PRO A 105 4.47 -21.46 7.78
N SER A 106 3.35 -21.76 8.42
CA SER A 106 2.15 -22.16 7.70
C SER A 106 1.64 -21.00 6.85
N TYR A 107 0.82 -21.31 5.86
CA TYR A 107 0.16 -20.27 5.06
C TYR A 107 -0.73 -19.36 5.89
N GLU A 108 -1.44 -19.90 6.88
CA GLU A 108 -2.23 -19.09 7.82
C GLU A 108 -1.34 -18.09 8.58
N GLU A 109 -0.13 -18.51 8.98
CA GLU A 109 0.84 -17.64 9.66
C GLU A 109 1.38 -16.55 8.73
N ILE A 110 1.72 -16.89 7.47
CA ILE A 110 2.16 -15.93 6.45
C ILE A 110 1.05 -14.92 6.17
N MET A 111 -0.19 -15.38 6.01
CA MET A 111 -1.34 -14.53 5.73
C MET A 111 -1.71 -13.66 6.90
N ALA A 112 -1.69 -14.16 8.13
CA ALA A 112 -1.93 -13.33 9.32
C ALA A 112 -0.88 -12.20 9.43
N CYS A 113 0.39 -12.51 9.10
CA CYS A 113 1.45 -11.51 9.03
C CYS A 113 1.19 -10.49 7.91
N PHE A 114 0.80 -10.96 6.72
CA PHE A 114 0.50 -10.11 5.58
C PHE A 114 -0.72 -9.21 5.83
N GLU A 115 -1.83 -9.72 6.37
CA GLU A 115 -3.02 -8.93 6.68
C GLU A 115 -2.71 -7.82 7.70
N LYS A 116 -1.87 -8.12 8.70
CA LYS A 116 -1.38 -7.10 9.65
C LYS A 116 -0.55 -6.06 8.92
N ALA A 117 0.41 -6.49 8.09
CA ALA A 117 1.30 -5.61 7.37
C ALA A 117 0.57 -4.74 6.35
N PHE A 118 -0.39 -5.31 5.63
CA PHE A 118 -1.24 -4.62 4.66
C PHE A 118 -2.00 -3.49 5.35
N ARG A 119 -2.67 -3.77 6.46
CA ARG A 119 -3.40 -2.73 7.20
C ARG A 119 -2.46 -1.60 7.66
N GLU A 120 -1.32 -1.94 8.25
CA GLU A 120 -0.38 -0.94 8.77
C GLU A 120 0.27 -0.14 7.65
N GLY A 121 0.67 -0.79 6.55
CA GLY A 121 1.18 -0.15 5.35
C GLY A 121 0.17 0.78 4.69
N SER A 122 -1.08 0.35 4.52
CA SER A 122 -2.16 1.18 3.98
C SER A 122 -2.40 2.43 4.83
N ILE A 123 -2.34 2.32 6.17
CA ILE A 123 -2.42 3.48 7.06
C ILE A 123 -1.26 4.45 6.77
N ALA A 124 -0.02 3.97 6.64
CA ALA A 124 1.12 4.83 6.30
C ALA A 124 0.97 5.49 4.91
N GLY A 125 0.39 4.76 3.95
CA GLY A 125 0.04 5.31 2.64
C GLY A 125 -1.00 6.42 2.72
N GLU A 126 -2.08 6.21 3.47
CA GLU A 126 -3.12 7.22 3.72
C GLU A 126 -2.53 8.46 4.43
N MET A 127 -1.59 8.27 5.35
CA MET A 127 -0.92 9.38 6.01
C MET A 127 -0.14 10.25 5.01
N LEU A 128 0.60 9.64 4.08
CA LEU A 128 1.30 10.37 3.02
C LEU A 128 0.31 11.02 2.04
N PHE A 129 -0.75 10.31 1.69
CA PHE A 129 -1.81 10.83 0.82
C PHE A 129 -2.39 12.14 1.39
N LEU A 130 -2.80 12.14 2.66
CA LEU A 130 -3.31 13.32 3.36
C LEU A 130 -2.29 14.46 3.43
N LEU A 131 -1.00 14.16 3.59
CA LEU A 131 0.05 15.19 3.54
C LEU A 131 0.11 15.88 2.18
N GLY A 132 0.00 15.11 1.09
CA GLY A 132 -0.08 15.66 -0.27
C GLY A 132 -1.27 16.59 -0.43
N GLN A 133 -2.47 16.13 -0.03
CA GLN A 133 -3.68 16.95 -0.11
C GLN A 133 -3.58 18.25 0.72
N MET A 134 -3.01 18.17 1.93
CA MET A 134 -2.78 19.36 2.77
C MET A 134 -1.80 20.34 2.13
N ASN A 135 -0.82 19.85 1.37
CA ASN A 135 0.18 20.68 0.71
C ASN A 135 -0.48 21.51 -0.39
N ASP A 136 -1.38 20.89 -1.16
CA ASP A 136 -2.09 21.54 -2.26
C ASP A 136 -3.09 22.60 -1.75
N GLU A 137 -3.67 22.39 -0.56
CA GLU A 137 -4.63 23.30 0.08
C GLU A 137 -3.98 24.52 0.79
N ASN A 138 -2.65 24.65 0.79
CA ASN A 138 -1.92 25.79 1.38
C ASN A 138 -2.32 26.13 2.83
N LEU A 139 -2.51 25.10 3.67
CA LEU A 139 -3.02 25.28 5.03
C LEU A 139 -2.09 26.11 5.94
N THR A 140 -2.66 26.89 6.84
CA THR A 140 -1.91 27.63 7.87
C THR A 140 -1.04 26.70 8.72
N GLY A 141 0.25 26.99 8.82
CA GLY A 141 1.24 26.15 9.51
C GLY A 141 1.62 24.88 8.75
N GLY A 142 1.21 24.75 7.49
CA GLY A 142 1.62 23.69 6.56
C GLY A 142 1.15 22.27 6.91
N PRO A 143 1.40 21.28 6.02
CA PRO A 143 1.16 19.87 6.31
C PRO A 143 2.06 19.35 7.43
N SER A 144 1.55 18.42 8.25
CA SER A 144 2.38 17.70 9.23
C SER A 144 1.76 16.36 9.61
N ILE A 145 2.60 15.39 10.00
CA ILE A 145 2.16 14.09 10.51
C ILE A 145 1.24 14.25 11.73
N ASN A 146 1.47 15.26 12.58
CA ASN A 146 0.60 15.49 13.73
C ASN A 146 -0.81 15.93 13.33
N LYS A 147 -0.97 16.69 12.23
CA LYS A 147 -2.27 17.07 11.67
C LYS A 147 -2.99 15.88 11.04
N VAL A 148 -2.26 15.02 10.33
CA VAL A 148 -2.79 13.75 9.82
C VAL A 148 -3.29 12.87 10.96
N ILE A 149 -2.49 12.69 12.01
CA ILE A 149 -2.90 11.92 13.18
C ILE A 149 -4.12 12.55 13.86
N HIS A 150 -4.22 13.88 13.91
CA HIS A 150 -5.40 14.55 14.43
C HIS A 150 -6.67 14.23 13.63
N ILE A 151 -6.56 14.16 12.30
CA ILE A 151 -7.65 13.66 11.44
C ILE A 151 -8.02 12.23 11.82
N PHE A 152 -7.04 11.33 11.99
CA PHE A 152 -7.31 9.95 12.40
C PHE A 152 -7.92 9.84 13.80
N GLU A 153 -7.52 10.68 14.76
CA GLU A 153 -8.11 10.71 16.11
C GLU A 153 -9.59 11.11 16.09
N LYS A 154 -9.96 12.03 15.20
CA LYS A 154 -11.29 12.66 15.17
C LYS A 154 -12.26 11.99 14.21
N LEU A 155 -11.77 11.64 13.04
CA LEU A 155 -12.53 11.07 11.94
C LEU A 155 -12.24 9.59 11.76
N GLY A 156 -11.08 9.10 12.19
CA GLY A 156 -10.70 7.71 12.00
C GLY A 156 -11.66 6.72 12.65
N THR A 157 -11.62 5.52 12.11
CA THR A 157 -12.39 4.39 12.57
C THR A 157 -11.82 4.00 13.94
N LYS A 158 -12.65 3.95 14.98
CA LYS A 158 -12.27 3.39 16.29
C LYS A 158 -12.19 1.86 16.22
N GLU A 159 -11.83 1.29 15.07
CA GLU A 159 -11.71 -0.15 14.97
C GLU A 159 -10.60 -0.59 15.92
N PRO A 160 -10.92 -1.51 16.85
CA PRO A 160 -9.89 -2.10 17.68
C PRO A 160 -8.89 -2.79 16.75
N ARG A 161 -7.60 -2.65 17.06
CA ARG A 161 -6.58 -3.51 16.47
C ARG A 161 -7.01 -4.98 16.72
N LYS A 162 -6.57 -5.92 15.87
CA LYS A 162 -6.84 -7.36 16.05
C LYS A 162 -6.45 -7.90 17.44
N ASP A 163 -5.57 -7.22 18.17
CA ASP A 163 -5.18 -7.50 19.56
C ASP A 163 -6.05 -6.79 20.62
N ASN A 164 -7.25 -6.32 20.27
CA ASN A 164 -8.19 -5.57 21.12
C ASN A 164 -7.67 -4.22 21.66
N ASN A 165 -6.54 -3.72 21.17
CA ASN A 165 -6.02 -2.42 21.54
C ASN A 165 -6.59 -1.32 20.65
N PRO A 166 -7.02 -0.16 21.18
CA PRO A 166 -7.48 0.94 20.35
C PRO A 166 -6.34 1.48 19.47
N ALA A 167 -6.62 1.74 18.20
CA ALA A 167 -5.75 2.58 17.38
C ALA A 167 -5.70 3.98 18.01
N ASN A 168 -4.51 4.41 18.43
CA ASN A 168 -4.29 5.66 19.15
C ASN A 168 -3.08 6.40 18.59
N ARG A 169 -2.88 7.64 19.06
CA ARG A 169 -1.75 8.50 18.65
C ARG A 169 -0.42 7.75 18.63
N ARG A 170 -0.16 6.98 19.68
CA ARG A 170 1.07 6.20 19.85
C ARG A 170 1.22 5.15 18.76
N PHE A 171 0.15 4.40 18.47
CA PHE A 171 0.14 3.41 17.41
C PHE A 171 0.49 4.02 16.04
N TRP A 172 -0.16 5.11 15.63
CA TRP A 172 0.14 5.73 14.33
C TRP A 172 1.53 6.35 14.28
N LYS A 173 1.93 7.07 15.34
CA LYS A 173 3.16 7.86 15.35
C LYS A 173 4.43 7.04 15.62
N GLU A 174 4.36 6.09 16.54
CA GLU A 174 5.54 5.37 17.05
C GLU A 174 5.68 3.97 16.46
N ILE A 175 4.60 3.40 15.91
CA ILE A 175 4.60 2.04 15.37
C ILE A 175 4.45 2.08 13.84
N VAL A 176 3.32 2.57 13.35
CA VAL A 176 2.98 2.48 11.92
C VAL A 176 3.88 3.36 11.07
N TRP A 177 3.94 4.66 11.35
CA TRP A 177 4.70 5.59 10.52
C TRP A 177 6.19 5.21 10.44
N PRO A 178 6.93 5.01 11.56
CA PRO A 178 8.35 4.68 11.49
C PRO A 178 8.64 3.38 10.74
N GLN A 179 7.77 2.38 10.87
CA GLN A 179 7.95 1.07 10.24
C GLN A 179 7.71 1.09 8.72
N TYR A 180 6.79 1.91 8.22
CA TYR A 180 6.37 1.89 6.82
C TYR A 180 6.69 3.17 6.05
N LYS A 181 7.25 4.21 6.68
CA LYS A 181 7.58 5.50 6.02
C LYS A 181 8.40 5.31 4.74
N SER A 182 9.34 4.37 4.74
CA SER A 182 10.24 4.06 3.61
C SER A 182 9.51 3.57 2.35
N VAL A 183 8.32 2.97 2.51
CA VAL A 183 7.46 2.43 1.45
C VAL A 183 6.09 3.11 1.38
N ALA A 184 5.87 4.18 2.14
CA ALA A 184 4.58 4.86 2.23
C ALA A 184 4.09 5.38 0.85
N HIS A 185 5.02 5.76 -0.04
CA HIS A 185 4.70 6.22 -1.40
C HIS A 185 4.12 5.10 -2.28
N LEU A 186 4.52 3.85 -2.07
CA LEU A 186 3.92 2.69 -2.75
C LEU A 186 2.51 2.43 -2.22
N TRP A 187 2.31 2.51 -0.91
CA TRP A 187 0.99 2.36 -0.30
C TRP A 187 0.03 3.50 -0.68
N ALA A 188 0.51 4.74 -0.72
CA ALA A 188 -0.26 5.90 -1.17
C ALA A 188 -0.66 5.75 -2.64
N THR A 189 0.24 5.22 -3.47
CA THR A 189 -0.06 4.90 -4.86
C THR A 189 -1.10 3.82 -4.97
N TYR A 190 -0.97 2.73 -4.21
CA TYR A 190 -1.97 1.67 -4.19
C TYR A 190 -3.35 2.19 -3.82
N PHE A 191 -3.43 3.04 -2.80
CA PHE A 191 -4.68 3.69 -2.43
C PHE A 191 -5.27 4.49 -3.60
N LEU A 192 -4.45 5.36 -4.22
CA LEU A 192 -4.87 6.14 -5.39
C LEU A 192 -5.30 5.23 -6.57
N TRP A 193 -4.58 4.13 -6.78
CA TRP A 193 -4.85 3.15 -7.84
C TRP A 193 -6.22 2.50 -7.67
N MET A 194 -6.57 2.16 -6.43
CA MET A 194 -7.85 1.53 -6.10
C MET A 194 -9.03 2.52 -6.17
N GLU A 195 -8.83 3.76 -5.75
CA GLU A 195 -9.87 4.81 -5.80
C GLU A 195 -10.28 5.16 -7.25
N ASN A 196 -9.33 5.13 -8.20
CA ASN A 196 -9.57 5.55 -9.57
C ASN A 196 -10.20 4.48 -10.48
N LYS A 197 -10.60 3.32 -9.94
CA LYS A 197 -11.20 2.19 -10.69
C LYS A 197 -10.50 1.95 -12.02
N CYS A 198 -9.17 1.81 -11.96
CA CYS A 198 -8.32 1.71 -13.15
C CYS A 198 -8.85 0.61 -14.10
N PRO A 199 -8.93 0.86 -15.42
CA PRO A 199 -9.29 -0.16 -16.40
C PRO A 199 -8.41 -1.41 -16.28
N ASP A 200 -8.94 -2.59 -16.63
CA ASP A 200 -8.22 -3.88 -16.56
C ASP A 200 -6.87 -3.87 -17.28
N GLU A 201 -6.73 -3.08 -18.36
CA GLU A 201 -5.47 -2.90 -19.11
C GLU A 201 -4.36 -2.20 -18.31
N TYR A 202 -4.71 -1.58 -17.18
CA TYR A 202 -3.81 -1.02 -16.19
C TYR A 202 -3.88 -1.76 -14.85
N SER A 203 -4.36 -3.01 -14.85
CA SER A 203 -4.18 -3.91 -13.72
C SER A 203 -2.71 -3.97 -13.33
N LEU A 204 -2.43 -4.01 -12.03
CA LEU A 204 -1.09 -4.17 -11.47
C LEU A 204 -0.36 -5.42 -11.98
N ASP A 205 -1.11 -6.45 -12.41
CA ASP A 205 -0.57 -7.67 -12.98
C ASP A 205 -0.12 -7.51 -14.44
N SER A 206 -0.45 -6.39 -15.08
CA SER A 206 -0.01 -6.05 -16.44
C SER A 206 1.28 -5.22 -16.40
N ASP A 207 2.13 -5.36 -17.42
CA ASP A 207 3.35 -4.54 -17.53
C ASP A 207 3.01 -3.05 -17.60
N LYS A 208 1.93 -2.67 -18.31
CA LYS A 208 1.47 -1.28 -18.40
C LYS A 208 1.01 -0.74 -17.04
N GLY A 209 0.24 -1.53 -16.29
CA GLY A 209 -0.22 -1.16 -14.96
C GLY A 209 0.93 -1.05 -13.97
N LEU A 210 1.87 -1.98 -13.97
CA LEU A 210 3.05 -1.91 -13.11
C LEU A 210 3.94 -0.69 -13.44
N ILE A 211 4.18 -0.39 -14.72
CA ILE A 211 4.89 0.85 -15.14
C ILE A 211 4.16 2.07 -14.61
N GLY A 212 2.83 2.14 -14.82
CA GLY A 212 2.04 3.26 -14.37
C GLY A 212 2.07 3.43 -12.86
N PHE A 213 1.94 2.34 -12.12
CA PHE A 213 2.01 2.32 -10.66
C PHE A 213 3.35 2.87 -10.18
N LEU A 214 4.46 2.34 -10.69
CA LEU A 214 5.79 2.79 -10.28
C LEU A 214 6.06 4.26 -10.64
N ASN A 215 5.52 4.76 -11.75
CA ASN A 215 5.61 6.17 -12.10
C ASN A 215 4.82 7.08 -11.14
N VAL A 216 3.62 6.66 -10.70
CA VAL A 216 2.84 7.40 -9.69
C VAL A 216 3.53 7.33 -8.33
N ALA A 217 4.07 6.17 -7.96
CA ALA A 217 4.85 5.99 -6.73
C ALA A 217 6.07 6.90 -6.70
N GLU A 218 6.75 7.09 -7.84
CA GLU A 218 7.86 8.02 -7.95
C GLU A 218 7.42 9.49 -7.74
N LYS A 219 6.21 9.89 -8.17
CA LYS A 219 5.68 11.23 -7.86
C LYS A 219 5.53 11.42 -6.34
N PHE A 220 4.93 10.45 -5.64
CA PHE A 220 4.81 10.49 -4.17
C PHE A 220 6.16 10.44 -3.46
N ARG A 221 7.11 9.64 -3.97
CA ARG A 221 8.47 9.55 -3.43
C ARG A 221 9.20 10.88 -3.55
N LYS A 222 9.16 11.52 -4.72
CA LYS A 222 9.72 12.86 -4.94
C LYS A 222 9.08 13.90 -4.04
N PHE A 223 7.76 13.83 -3.83
CA PHE A 223 7.07 14.70 -2.88
C PHE A 223 7.65 14.52 -1.47
N ILE A 224 7.66 13.31 -0.91
CA ILE A 224 8.07 13.10 0.49
C ILE A 224 9.55 13.38 0.77
N THR A 225 10.41 13.20 -0.23
CA THR A 225 11.87 13.43 -0.15
C THR A 225 12.28 14.88 -0.40
N SER A 226 11.38 15.73 -0.90
CA SER A 226 11.62 17.17 -1.10
C SER A 226 10.72 18.07 -0.24
N PHE A 227 9.62 17.54 0.28
CA PHE A 227 8.68 18.26 1.14
C PHE A 227 9.34 18.60 2.48
N LEU A 228 9.40 19.90 2.79
CA LEU A 228 9.90 20.43 4.06
C LEU A 228 8.70 20.80 4.96
N PRO A 229 8.42 20.03 6.02
CA PRO A 229 7.39 20.41 6.98
C PRO A 229 7.68 21.78 7.59
N HIS A 230 6.62 22.49 7.98
CA HIS A 230 6.76 23.82 8.56
C HIS A 230 7.68 23.80 9.79
N GLY A 231 8.73 24.64 9.78
CA GLY A 231 9.71 24.72 10.86
C GLY A 231 10.80 23.65 10.84
N CYS A 232 10.78 22.71 9.89
CA CYS A 232 11.83 21.72 9.68
C CYS A 232 12.81 22.16 8.60
N LYS A 233 14.09 21.82 8.77
CA LYS A 233 15.16 22.07 7.78
C LYS A 233 15.43 20.88 6.87
N GLU A 234 14.92 19.72 7.25
CA GLU A 234 15.12 18.46 6.56
C GLU A 234 13.79 17.95 6.02
N PRO A 235 13.80 17.20 4.91
CA PRO A 235 12.62 16.53 4.39
C PRO A 235 12.01 15.57 5.41
N LEU A 236 10.73 15.23 5.21
CA LEU A 236 10.03 14.31 6.10
C LEU A 236 10.68 12.91 6.15
N ILE A 237 11.28 12.49 5.04
CA ILE A 237 12.08 11.27 4.90
C ILE A 237 13.27 11.59 4.00
N SER A 238 14.47 11.12 4.35
CA SER A 238 15.62 11.29 3.48
C SER A 238 15.51 10.39 2.23
N ASP A 239 16.14 10.81 1.13
CA ASP A 239 16.08 10.06 -0.12
C ASP A 239 16.58 8.62 0.05
N ASP A 240 17.65 8.42 0.81
CA ASP A 240 18.28 7.13 1.10
C ASP A 240 17.45 6.24 2.05
N GLU A 241 16.49 6.78 2.78
CA GLU A 241 15.54 6.01 3.60
C GLU A 241 14.36 5.49 2.78
N THR A 242 14.09 6.07 1.60
CA THR A 242 12.99 5.65 0.74
C THR A 242 13.38 4.53 -0.20
N TRP A 243 12.39 3.71 -0.56
CA TRP A 243 12.52 2.82 -1.70
C TRP A 243 12.57 3.59 -3.02
N HIS A 244 13.44 3.20 -3.95
CA HIS A 244 13.52 3.77 -5.29
C HIS A 244 13.06 2.76 -6.36
N PRO A 245 12.25 3.20 -7.33
CA PRO A 245 11.99 2.38 -8.51
C PRO A 245 13.25 2.17 -9.36
N PRO A 246 13.25 1.17 -10.27
CA PRO A 246 14.34 0.99 -11.22
C PRO A 246 14.66 2.28 -11.98
N GLN A 247 15.95 2.61 -12.14
CA GLN A 247 16.38 3.90 -12.72
C GLN A 247 15.88 4.13 -14.17
N ASN A 248 15.62 3.04 -14.90
CA ASN A 248 15.17 3.06 -16.28
C ASN A 248 13.66 2.76 -16.40
N LEU A 249 12.84 3.37 -15.54
CA LEU A 249 11.39 3.24 -15.68
C LEU A 249 10.94 3.74 -17.06
N PRO A 250 10.24 2.91 -17.85
CA PRO A 250 9.64 3.37 -19.09
C PRO A 250 8.65 4.51 -18.80
N PRO A 251 8.48 5.46 -19.74
CA PRO A 251 7.46 6.49 -19.61
C PRO A 251 6.09 5.83 -19.49
N SER A 252 5.31 6.30 -18.52
CA SER A 252 3.95 5.83 -18.32
C SER A 252 3.00 6.49 -19.32
N PHE A 253 2.14 5.69 -19.94
CA PHE A 253 0.96 6.16 -20.67
C PHE A 253 -0.30 6.15 -19.78
N PHE A 254 -0.13 5.88 -18.49
CA PHE A 254 -1.19 5.91 -17.51
C PHE A 254 -1.72 7.36 -17.41
N PRO A 255 -3.06 7.56 -17.44
CA PRO A 255 -3.64 8.89 -17.37
C PRO A 255 -3.17 9.65 -16.12
N GLU A 256 -2.99 10.97 -16.24
CA GLU A 256 -2.62 11.76 -15.08
C GLU A 256 -3.74 11.68 -14.03
N ILE A 257 -3.40 11.12 -12.87
CA ILE A 257 -4.31 11.10 -11.73
C ILE A 257 -4.02 12.33 -10.88
N GLU A 258 -5.03 13.18 -10.74
CA GLU A 258 -5.00 14.27 -9.76
C GLU A 258 -5.26 13.73 -8.36
N LEU A 259 -4.57 14.28 -7.37
CA LEU A 259 -4.90 14.02 -5.98
C LEU A 259 -6.27 14.63 -5.69
N PRO A 260 -7.23 13.84 -5.14
CA PRO A 260 -8.48 14.39 -4.65
C PRO A 260 -8.21 15.50 -3.63
N LYS A 261 -9.11 16.46 -3.51
CA LYS A 261 -9.01 17.50 -2.47
C LYS A 261 -9.38 16.96 -1.09
N LEU A 262 -8.98 17.69 -0.04
CA LEU A 262 -9.49 17.42 1.30
C LEU A 262 -11.00 17.62 1.33
N THR A 263 -11.70 16.71 2.00
CA THR A 263 -13.15 16.83 2.25
C THR A 263 -13.43 18.00 3.22
N GLU A 264 -14.65 18.54 3.18
CA GLU A 264 -15.06 19.61 4.11
C GLU A 264 -14.91 19.20 5.59
N LEU A 265 -15.18 17.93 5.89
CA LEU A 265 -15.04 17.39 7.24
C LEU A 265 -13.57 17.37 7.68
N GLN A 266 -12.66 16.92 6.82
CA GLN A 266 -11.21 16.97 7.08
C GLN A 266 -10.72 18.41 7.27
N LEU A 267 -11.15 19.34 6.42
CA LEU A 267 -10.81 20.76 6.55
C LEU A 267 -11.33 21.35 7.87
N LYS A 268 -12.55 21.01 8.28
CA LYS A 268 -13.11 21.44 9.58
C LYS A 268 -12.30 20.87 10.74
N THR A 269 -11.98 19.58 10.72
CA THR A 269 -11.14 18.93 11.73
C THR A 269 -9.76 19.58 11.84
N LEU A 270 -9.14 19.97 10.72
CA LEU A 270 -7.84 20.64 10.74
C LEU A 270 -7.89 22.05 11.34
N LYS A 271 -9.03 22.76 11.26
CA LYS A 271 -9.20 24.06 11.92
C LYS A 271 -9.26 23.95 13.45
N GLU A 272 -9.63 22.78 13.97
CA GLU A 272 -9.66 22.50 15.42
C GLU A 272 -8.29 22.08 15.96
N TYR A 273 -7.31 21.82 15.09
CA TYR A 273 -5.98 21.36 15.49
C TYR A 273 -5.22 22.43 16.27
N GLN A 274 -4.75 22.06 17.46
CA GLN A 274 -3.81 22.84 18.25
C GLN A 274 -2.48 22.09 18.32
N ALA A 275 -1.39 22.77 18.00
CA ALA A 275 -0.06 22.18 18.10
C ALA A 275 0.24 21.80 19.55
N PRO A 276 0.79 20.60 19.82
CA PRO A 276 1.22 20.24 21.16
C PRO A 276 2.33 21.20 21.62
N GLN A 277 2.24 21.64 22.88
CA GLN A 277 3.22 22.48 23.55
C GLN A 277 4.50 21.71 23.87
#